data_AF-A0A1H8SVP0-F1
#
_entry.id   AF-A0A1H8SVP0-F1
#
_cell.length_a   1.000
_cell.length_b   1.000
_cell.length_c   1.000
_cell.angle_alpha   90.00
_cell.angle_beta   90.00
_cell.angle_gamma   90.00
#
_symmetry.space_group_name_H-M   'P 1'
#
loop_
_entity.id
_entity.type
_entity.pdbx_description
1 polymer ?
#
loop_
_entity_poly.entity_id
_entity_poly.type
_entity_poly.pdbx_seq_one_letter_code
_entity_poly.pdbx_strand_id
1 'polypeptide(L)'
;MIRGIDVSVHNGMVDWQAVKDAGIEFAMLRSSYGKNSEDSMFAQNVAGAKAAGLQVGAYHYSYALNEDDAIQEATNCRSVIDSTGQLLELPVFFDMEDADGYKQRNGFAFDPTEITAICKAFLENIGLDCGVYASYFWLCNYVDWRGLGCAVWNAQWGSADDLQGFMWQYTDSLDINGNLFDGNIKY
;
A
#
# COMPACT_ATOMS: atom_id res chain seq x y z
N MET A 1 -16.96 7.93 3.83
CA MET A 1 -16.24 7.84 2.54
C MET A 1 -15.49 9.12 2.28
N ILE A 2 -14.19 9.00 2.12
CA ILE A 2 -13.28 10.10 1.79
C ILE A 2 -12.42 9.69 0.58
N ARG A 3 -11.95 10.65 -0.20
CA ARG A 3 -11.12 10.39 -1.39
C ARG A 3 -9.64 10.50 -1.06
N GLY A 4 -8.85 9.62 -1.65
CA GLY A 4 -7.41 9.57 -1.45
C GLY A 4 -6.64 9.30 -2.73
N ILE A 5 -5.33 9.41 -2.62
CA ILE A 5 -4.37 8.95 -3.63
C ILE A 5 -3.35 8.03 -2.98
N ASP A 6 -2.67 7.23 -3.79
CA ASP A 6 -1.42 6.60 -3.37
C ASP A 6 -0.24 7.08 -4.21
N VAL A 7 0.92 7.18 -3.56
CA VAL A 7 2.09 7.92 -4.08
C VAL A 7 3.38 7.18 -3.72
N SER A 8 4.29 7.15 -4.70
CA SER A 8 5.66 6.68 -4.55
C SER A 8 6.64 7.63 -5.23
N VAL A 9 7.92 7.27 -5.29
CA VAL A 9 8.92 7.97 -6.12
C VAL A 9 8.51 8.11 -7.59
N HIS A 10 7.63 7.23 -8.10
CA HIS A 10 7.20 7.26 -9.50
C HIS A 10 6.36 8.49 -9.86
N ASN A 11 5.74 9.16 -8.87
CA ASN A 11 5.00 10.40 -9.08
C ASN A 11 5.91 11.65 -9.06
N GLY A 12 7.19 11.50 -8.73
CA GLY A 12 8.12 12.62 -8.61
C GLY A 12 7.76 13.58 -7.46
N MET A 13 7.99 14.88 -7.66
CA MET A 13 7.61 15.90 -6.67
C MET A 13 6.12 16.21 -6.76
N VAL A 14 5.39 15.98 -5.67
CA VAL A 14 3.94 16.23 -5.59
C VAL A 14 3.63 17.64 -5.11
N ASP A 15 2.75 18.34 -5.82
CA ASP A 15 2.09 19.56 -5.34
C ASP A 15 0.96 19.20 -4.37
N TRP A 16 1.30 19.06 -3.09
CA TRP A 16 0.35 18.66 -2.05
C TRP A 16 -0.79 19.66 -1.83
N GLN A 17 -0.59 20.93 -2.14
CA GLN A 17 -1.66 21.92 -2.04
C GLN A 17 -2.67 21.74 -3.18
N ALA A 18 -2.21 21.53 -4.42
CA ALA A 18 -3.09 21.20 -5.53
C ALA A 18 -3.87 19.90 -5.28
N VAL A 19 -3.23 18.89 -4.68
CA VAL A 19 -3.89 17.65 -4.24
C VAL A 19 -5.00 17.95 -3.23
N LYS A 20 -4.72 18.75 -2.20
CA LYS A 20 -5.72 19.16 -1.20
C LYS A 20 -6.88 19.94 -1.83
N ASP A 21 -6.57 20.89 -2.70
CA ASP A 21 -7.55 21.76 -3.38
C ASP A 21 -8.46 20.96 -4.33
N ALA A 22 -7.98 19.83 -4.85
CA ALA A 22 -8.77 18.87 -5.62
C ALA A 22 -9.74 18.01 -4.77
N GLY A 23 -9.79 18.24 -3.45
CA GLY A 23 -10.67 17.54 -2.52
C GLY A 23 -10.14 16.18 -2.09
N ILE A 24 -8.83 15.95 -2.19
CA ILE A 24 -8.19 14.75 -1.63
C ILE A 24 -7.98 14.94 -0.12
N GLU A 25 -8.31 13.91 0.65
CA GLU A 25 -8.35 13.94 2.10
C GLU A 25 -7.29 13.04 2.74
N PHE A 26 -6.78 12.05 2.02
CA PHE A 26 -5.72 11.16 2.50
C PHE A 26 -4.72 10.75 1.41
N ALA A 27 -3.54 10.32 1.84
CA ALA A 27 -2.53 9.72 0.98
C ALA A 27 -1.95 8.43 1.59
N MET A 28 -1.88 7.36 0.78
CA MET A 28 -1.11 6.15 1.11
C MET A 28 0.26 6.25 0.44
N LEU A 29 1.34 6.27 1.23
CA LEU A 29 2.67 6.56 0.72
C LEU A 29 3.55 5.32 0.74
N ARG A 30 4.25 5.00 -0.35
CA ARG A 30 5.15 3.84 -0.36
C ARG A 30 6.28 4.10 0.63
N SER A 31 6.38 3.29 1.68
CA SER A 31 7.51 3.40 2.61
C SER A 31 8.75 2.75 2.03
N SER A 32 8.58 1.55 1.51
CA SER A 32 9.68 0.65 1.17
C SER A 32 9.22 -0.45 0.24
N TYR A 33 10.18 -1.21 -0.26
CA TYR A 33 9.93 -2.38 -1.06
C TYR A 33 11.03 -3.40 -0.82
N GLY A 34 10.66 -4.68 -0.76
CA GLY A 34 11.61 -5.73 -0.44
C GLY A 34 12.33 -5.54 0.91
N LYS A 35 13.35 -6.36 1.12
CA LYS A 35 13.96 -6.51 2.45
C LYS A 35 14.78 -5.31 2.94
N ASN A 36 15.30 -4.47 2.03
CA ASN A 36 16.31 -3.48 2.40
C ASN A 36 16.21 -2.15 1.63
N SER A 37 15.12 -1.91 0.89
CA SER A 37 14.98 -0.67 0.12
C SER A 37 13.93 0.24 0.75
N GLU A 38 14.17 1.54 0.68
CA GLU A 38 13.23 2.59 1.01
C GLU A 38 12.75 3.27 -0.28
N ASP A 39 11.54 3.81 -0.27
CA ASP A 39 11.15 4.77 -1.31
C ASP A 39 11.80 6.12 -0.99
N SER A 40 12.64 6.62 -1.91
CA SER A 40 13.44 7.81 -1.67
C SER A 40 12.62 9.09 -1.46
N MET A 41 11.32 9.08 -1.81
CA MET A 41 10.42 10.22 -1.61
C MET A 41 9.55 10.08 -0.37
N PHE A 42 9.59 8.95 0.34
CA PHE A 42 8.66 8.66 1.44
C PHE A 42 8.64 9.76 2.51
N ALA A 43 9.79 10.11 3.10
CA ALA A 43 9.85 11.12 4.17
C ALA A 43 9.38 12.50 3.68
N GLN A 44 9.74 12.90 2.46
CA GLN A 44 9.30 14.15 1.85
C GLN A 44 7.79 14.15 1.62
N ASN A 45 7.24 13.04 1.14
CA ASN A 45 5.81 12.88 0.88
C ASN A 45 5.00 12.89 2.19
N VAL A 46 5.49 12.22 3.24
CA VAL A 46 4.86 12.24 4.58
C VAL A 46 4.78 13.68 5.10
N ALA A 47 5.90 14.42 5.06
CA ALA A 47 5.94 15.80 5.52
C ALA A 47 5.03 16.72 4.69
N GLY A 48 5.05 16.58 3.36
CA GLY A 48 4.26 17.42 2.45
C GLY A 48 2.75 17.17 2.57
N ALA A 49 2.32 15.90 2.58
CA ALA A 49 0.92 15.54 2.72
C ALA A 49 0.35 16.00 4.07
N LYS A 50 1.09 15.80 5.17
CA LYS A 50 0.70 16.27 6.51
C LYS A 50 0.61 17.80 6.58
N ALA A 51 1.59 18.51 6.00
CA ALA A 51 1.58 19.97 5.98
C ALA A 51 0.37 20.54 5.21
N ALA A 52 -0.09 19.85 4.16
CA ALA A 52 -1.32 20.17 3.44
C ALA A 52 -2.62 19.72 4.16
N GLY A 53 -2.49 19.06 5.32
CA GLY A 53 -3.62 18.62 6.14
C GLY A 53 -4.33 17.37 5.59
N LEU A 54 -3.58 16.44 4.99
CA LEU A 54 -4.07 15.11 4.61
C LEU A 54 -3.80 14.10 5.73
N GLN A 55 -4.67 13.10 5.87
CA GLN A 55 -4.36 11.89 6.63
C GLN A 55 -3.32 11.07 5.87
N VAL A 56 -2.33 10.50 6.56
CA VAL A 56 -1.27 9.72 5.92
C VAL A 56 -1.26 8.29 6.43
N GLY A 57 -1.22 7.34 5.50
CA GLY A 57 -0.86 5.94 5.73
C GLY A 57 0.34 5.54 4.90
N ALA A 58 0.77 4.30 5.02
CA ALA A 58 1.91 3.79 4.26
C ALA A 58 1.62 2.43 3.60
N TYR A 59 2.41 2.07 2.61
CA TYR A 59 2.41 0.72 2.06
C TYR A 59 3.80 0.22 1.74
N HIS A 60 3.96 -1.11 1.75
CA HIS A 60 5.21 -1.82 1.46
C HIS A 60 5.01 -2.79 0.30
N TYR A 61 5.69 -2.55 -0.83
CA TYR A 61 5.63 -3.45 -2.00
C TYR A 61 6.48 -4.71 -1.74
N SER A 62 5.85 -5.87 -1.76
CA SER A 62 6.49 -7.12 -1.35
C SER A 62 7.24 -7.83 -2.47
N TYR A 63 8.50 -8.17 -2.20
CA TYR A 63 9.26 -9.14 -2.99
C TYR A 63 9.43 -10.49 -2.26
N ALA A 64 8.74 -10.70 -1.13
CA ALA A 64 8.84 -11.91 -0.34
C ALA A 64 8.45 -13.17 -1.14
N LEU A 65 9.25 -14.23 -1.01
CA LEU A 65 8.99 -15.54 -1.60
C LEU A 65 8.64 -16.60 -0.55
N ASN A 66 8.73 -16.25 0.73
CA ASN A 66 8.45 -17.07 1.91
C ASN A 66 8.22 -16.15 3.13
N GLU A 67 7.82 -16.73 4.25
CA GLU A 67 7.51 -16.01 5.48
C GLU A 67 8.73 -15.28 6.07
N ASP A 68 9.93 -15.86 6.01
CA ASP A 68 11.16 -15.24 6.53
C ASP A 68 11.51 -13.95 5.76
N ASP A 69 11.25 -13.90 4.46
CA ASP A 69 11.38 -12.68 3.67
C ASP A 69 10.35 -11.63 4.12
N ALA A 70 9.09 -12.03 4.36
CA ALA A 70 8.03 -11.14 4.83
C ALA A 70 8.34 -10.54 6.22
N ILE A 71 8.96 -11.29 7.11
CA ILE A 71 9.40 -10.81 8.43
C ILE A 71 10.50 -9.74 8.29
N GLN A 72 11.44 -9.94 7.37
CA GLN A 72 12.48 -8.95 7.06
C GLN A 72 11.88 -7.70 6.41
N GLU A 73 10.92 -7.87 5.50
CA GLU A 73 10.16 -6.78 4.87
C GLU A 73 9.38 -5.96 5.92
N ALA A 74 8.73 -6.62 6.87
CA ALA A 74 8.04 -5.95 7.98
C ALA A 74 9.00 -5.12 8.83
N THR A 75 10.18 -5.65 9.13
CA THR A 75 11.24 -4.94 9.87
C THR A 75 11.73 -3.71 9.12
N ASN A 76 11.97 -3.85 7.81
CA ASN A 76 12.40 -2.73 6.95
C ASN A 76 11.31 -1.66 6.83
N CYS A 77 10.07 -2.05 6.55
CA CYS A 77 8.91 -1.15 6.54
C CYS A 77 8.80 -0.34 7.83
N ARG A 78 8.86 -1.03 8.98
CA ARG A 78 8.81 -0.36 10.27
C ARG A 78 9.95 0.63 10.47
N SER A 79 11.19 0.22 10.15
CA SER A 79 12.38 1.07 10.27
C SER A 79 12.27 2.35 9.44
N VAL A 80 11.81 2.24 8.19
CA VAL A 80 11.63 3.40 7.32
C VAL A 80 10.54 4.34 7.85
N ILE A 81 9.41 3.81 8.32
CA ILE A 81 8.35 4.62 8.93
C ILE A 81 8.86 5.35 10.18
N ASP A 82 9.50 4.64 11.10
CA ASP A 82 10.02 5.21 12.35
C ASP A 82 11.09 6.29 12.08
N SER A 83 11.89 6.15 11.01
CA SER A 83 12.93 7.12 10.65
C SER A 83 12.38 8.53 10.34
N THR A 84 11.10 8.63 9.96
CA THR A 84 10.44 9.93 9.72
C THR A 84 10.18 10.70 11.01
N GLY A 85 10.12 10.01 12.16
CA GLY A 85 9.68 10.57 13.44
C GLY A 85 8.22 11.03 13.44
N GLN A 86 7.42 10.65 12.44
CA GLN A 86 6.02 11.03 12.30
C GLN A 86 5.12 9.83 12.61
N LEU A 87 4.02 10.08 13.33
CA LEU A 87 2.93 9.11 13.47
C LEU A 87 2.08 9.11 12.20
N LEU A 88 1.52 7.98 11.81
CA LEU A 88 0.60 7.87 10.67
C LEU A 88 -0.85 7.83 11.17
N GLU A 89 -1.76 8.54 10.51
CA GLU A 89 -3.19 8.56 10.82
C GLU A 89 -3.94 7.34 10.27
N LEU A 90 -3.37 6.67 9.26
CA LEU A 90 -3.94 5.50 8.60
C LEU A 90 -3.01 4.28 8.75
N PRO A 91 -3.56 3.05 8.61
CA PRO A 91 -2.79 1.81 8.72
C PRO A 91 -1.68 1.68 7.67
N VAL A 92 -0.81 0.69 7.88
CA VAL A 92 0.17 0.23 6.88
C VAL A 92 -0.40 -0.93 6.07
N PHE A 93 -0.27 -0.88 4.74
CA PHE A 93 -0.70 -1.98 3.88
C PHE A 93 0.48 -2.77 3.32
N PHE A 94 0.41 -4.08 3.48
CA PHE A 94 1.30 -5.01 2.79
C PHE A 94 0.78 -5.21 1.38
N ASP A 95 1.54 -4.72 0.40
CA ASP A 95 1.21 -4.80 -1.01
C ASP A 95 1.74 -6.12 -1.57
N MET A 96 0.81 -7.07 -1.73
CA MET A 96 1.07 -8.44 -2.16
C MET A 96 0.61 -8.63 -3.60
N GLU A 97 1.55 -8.48 -4.53
CA GLU A 97 1.31 -8.65 -5.96
C GLU A 97 2.54 -9.17 -6.71
N ASP A 98 2.45 -9.27 -8.05
CA ASP A 98 3.59 -9.60 -8.92
C ASP A 98 3.58 -8.73 -10.20
N ALA A 99 3.34 -7.43 -10.04
CA ALA A 99 3.14 -6.49 -11.16
C ALA A 99 4.35 -6.43 -12.10
N ASP A 100 5.56 -6.57 -11.56
CA ASP A 100 6.80 -6.57 -12.32
C ASP A 100 7.28 -7.98 -12.72
N GLY A 101 6.54 -9.04 -12.37
CA GLY A 101 6.85 -10.45 -12.63
C GLY A 101 8.05 -11.00 -11.85
N TYR A 102 8.50 -10.33 -10.79
CA TYR A 102 9.61 -10.80 -9.96
C TYR A 102 9.35 -12.18 -9.37
N LYS A 103 8.20 -12.39 -8.72
CA LYS A 103 7.87 -13.66 -8.05
C LYS A 103 7.82 -14.79 -9.07
N GLN A 104 7.18 -14.55 -10.23
CA GLN A 104 7.17 -15.50 -11.33
C GLN A 104 8.60 -15.87 -11.80
N ARG A 105 9.47 -14.88 -12.04
CA ARG A 105 10.85 -15.13 -12.48
C ARG A 105 11.71 -15.87 -11.46
N ASN A 106 11.35 -15.81 -10.18
CA ASN A 106 12.05 -16.49 -9.09
C ASN A 106 11.38 -17.81 -8.69
N GLY A 107 10.48 -18.35 -9.52
CA GLY A 107 9.90 -19.67 -9.30
C GLY A 107 8.90 -19.75 -8.15
N PHE A 108 8.29 -18.61 -7.80
CA PHE A 108 7.24 -18.58 -6.81
C PHE A 108 6.04 -19.44 -7.24
N ALA A 109 5.51 -20.26 -6.33
CA ALA A 109 4.53 -21.28 -6.67
C ALA A 109 3.11 -20.72 -6.91
N PHE A 110 2.84 -19.49 -6.46
CA PHE A 110 1.50 -18.91 -6.42
C PHE A 110 0.47 -19.81 -5.71
N ASP A 111 0.91 -20.55 -4.70
CA ASP A 111 0.01 -21.32 -3.85
C ASP A 111 -0.74 -20.38 -2.89
N PRO A 112 -2.08 -20.43 -2.82
CA PRO A 112 -2.86 -19.54 -1.96
C PRO A 112 -2.53 -19.68 -0.46
N THR A 113 -2.15 -20.88 -0.01
CA THR A 113 -1.80 -21.12 1.39
C THR A 113 -0.47 -20.45 1.72
N GLU A 114 0.52 -20.59 0.84
CA GLU A 114 1.84 -19.94 0.98
C GLU A 114 1.72 -18.41 0.91
N ILE A 115 0.97 -17.88 -0.06
CA ILE A 115 0.73 -16.44 -0.18
C ILE A 115 0.06 -15.89 1.08
N THR A 116 -0.97 -16.58 1.60
CA THR A 116 -1.66 -16.17 2.82
C THR A 116 -0.71 -16.23 4.04
N ALA A 117 0.15 -17.24 4.12
CA ALA A 117 1.16 -17.35 5.19
C ALA A 117 2.18 -16.21 5.14
N ILE A 118 2.62 -15.80 3.94
CA ILE A 118 3.51 -14.63 3.75
C ILE A 118 2.82 -13.35 4.21
N CYS A 119 1.57 -13.11 3.80
CA CYS A 119 0.79 -11.96 4.28
C CYS A 119 0.69 -11.97 5.82
N LYS A 120 0.33 -13.12 6.41
CA LYS A 120 0.24 -13.28 7.86
C LYS A 120 1.56 -12.94 8.55
N ALA A 121 2.68 -13.45 8.04
CA ALA A 121 4.00 -13.24 8.61
C ALA A 121 4.36 -11.74 8.64
N PHE A 122 4.06 -10.99 7.58
CA PHE A 122 4.27 -9.53 7.60
C PHE A 122 3.39 -8.84 8.65
N LEU A 123 2.07 -9.12 8.65
CA LEU A 123 1.10 -8.48 9.54
C LEU A 123 1.44 -8.72 11.03
N GLU A 124 1.86 -9.93 11.40
CA GLU A 124 2.21 -10.28 12.77
C GLU A 124 3.53 -9.65 13.25
N ASN A 125 4.40 -9.21 12.33
CA ASN A 125 5.76 -8.76 12.66
C ASN A 125 6.01 -7.26 12.47
N ILE A 126 5.12 -6.50 11.82
CA ILE A 126 5.31 -5.05 11.64
C ILE A 126 5.06 -4.24 12.93
N GLY A 127 4.22 -4.74 13.84
CA GLY A 127 3.91 -4.07 15.11
C GLY A 127 3.20 -2.72 14.96
N LEU A 128 2.47 -2.53 13.85
CA LEU A 128 1.63 -1.37 13.53
C LEU A 128 0.24 -1.86 13.12
N ASP A 129 -0.78 -0.99 13.21
CA ASP A 129 -2.07 -1.25 12.58
C ASP A 129 -1.85 -1.48 11.08
N CYS A 130 -2.29 -2.63 10.58
CA CYS A 130 -1.96 -3.05 9.23
C CYS A 130 -3.06 -3.86 8.53
N GLY A 131 -2.91 -3.98 7.21
CA GLY A 131 -3.79 -4.73 6.33
C GLY A 131 -3.07 -5.21 5.07
N VAL A 132 -3.81 -5.84 4.17
CA VAL A 132 -3.30 -6.30 2.87
C VAL A 132 -3.89 -5.44 1.76
N TYR A 133 -3.00 -4.96 0.89
CA TYR A 133 -3.36 -4.48 -0.44
C TYR A 133 -3.10 -5.60 -1.45
N ALA A 134 -4.06 -5.80 -2.35
CA ALA A 134 -3.89 -6.61 -3.54
C ALA A 134 -5.01 -6.31 -4.54
N SER A 135 -4.82 -6.71 -5.80
CA SER A 135 -5.92 -6.68 -6.77
C SER A 135 -7.08 -7.59 -6.38
N TYR A 136 -8.29 -7.26 -6.84
CA TYR A 136 -9.48 -8.10 -6.66
C TYR A 136 -9.22 -9.56 -7.04
N PHE A 137 -8.51 -9.79 -8.15
CA PHE A 137 -8.14 -11.13 -8.58
C PHE A 137 -7.29 -11.86 -7.53
N TRP A 138 -6.27 -11.22 -6.98
CA TRP A 138 -5.44 -11.81 -5.93
C TRP A 138 -6.22 -12.05 -4.63
N LEU A 139 -7.07 -11.10 -4.22
CA LEU A 139 -7.93 -11.23 -3.04
C LEU A 139 -8.98 -12.34 -3.18
N CYS A 140 -9.37 -12.70 -4.41
CA CYS A 140 -10.33 -13.79 -4.66
C CYS A 140 -9.66 -15.14 -4.87
N ASN A 141 -8.41 -15.19 -5.34
CA ASN A 141 -7.79 -16.44 -5.80
C ASN A 141 -6.56 -16.87 -5.00
N TYR A 142 -5.88 -15.94 -4.34
CA TYR A 142 -4.58 -16.19 -3.70
C TYR A 142 -4.51 -15.82 -2.22
N VAL A 143 -5.19 -14.76 -1.79
CA VAL A 143 -5.10 -14.28 -0.41
C VAL A 143 -6.38 -14.63 0.36
N ASP A 144 -6.31 -15.50 1.37
CA ASP A 144 -7.41 -15.70 2.33
C ASP A 144 -7.44 -14.56 3.37
N TRP A 145 -7.75 -13.35 2.90
CA TRP A 145 -7.83 -12.16 3.74
C TRP A 145 -8.93 -12.24 4.81
N ARG A 146 -9.97 -13.06 4.59
CA ARG A 146 -11.01 -13.30 5.60
C ARG A 146 -10.46 -14.13 6.76
N GLY A 147 -9.66 -15.16 6.48
CA GLY A 147 -8.94 -15.93 7.49
C GLY A 147 -7.90 -15.10 8.24
N LEU A 148 -7.26 -14.13 7.57
CA LEU A 148 -6.36 -13.17 8.22
C LEU A 148 -7.08 -12.19 9.15
N GLY A 149 -8.35 -11.88 8.89
CA GLY A 149 -9.16 -10.96 9.70
C GLY A 149 -8.62 -9.52 9.70
N CYS A 150 -7.91 -9.12 8.64
CA CYS A 150 -7.24 -7.82 8.55
C CYS A 150 -8.03 -6.80 7.72
N ALA A 151 -7.60 -5.54 7.76
CA ALA A 151 -8.07 -4.53 6.81
C ALA A 151 -7.66 -4.91 5.38
N VAL A 152 -8.50 -4.59 4.40
CA VAL A 152 -8.24 -4.87 2.98
C VAL A 152 -8.31 -3.59 2.16
N TRP A 153 -7.30 -3.37 1.34
CA TRP A 153 -7.29 -2.35 0.31
C TRP A 153 -7.37 -3.06 -1.06
N ASN A 154 -8.55 -3.03 -1.66
CA ASN A 154 -8.85 -3.74 -2.91
C ASN A 154 -8.49 -2.87 -4.11
N ALA A 155 -7.65 -3.37 -5.02
CA ALA A 155 -7.50 -2.74 -6.34
C ALA A 155 -8.44 -3.38 -7.36
N GLN A 156 -9.41 -2.59 -7.82
CA GLN A 156 -10.37 -2.97 -8.84
C GLN A 156 -10.77 -1.75 -9.66
N TRP A 157 -10.10 -1.51 -10.77
CA TRP A 157 -10.37 -0.30 -11.55
C TRP A 157 -11.74 -0.37 -12.23
N GLY A 158 -12.54 0.68 -12.06
CA GLY A 158 -13.88 0.73 -12.61
C GLY A 158 -14.84 1.59 -11.77
N SER A 159 -16.13 1.39 -12.00
CA SER A 159 -17.21 2.13 -11.34
C SER A 159 -17.86 1.38 -10.17
N ALA A 160 -17.38 0.18 -9.84
CA ALA A 160 -17.91 -0.66 -8.77
C ALA A 160 -16.77 -1.36 -8.02
N ASP A 161 -17.01 -1.58 -6.73
CA ASP A 161 -16.16 -2.32 -5.82
C ASP A 161 -16.88 -3.61 -5.40
N ASP A 162 -16.46 -4.74 -5.98
CA ASP A 162 -17.05 -6.05 -5.69
C ASP A 162 -16.52 -6.65 -4.37
N LEU A 163 -15.53 -5.99 -3.74
CA LEU A 163 -14.95 -6.36 -2.45
C LEU A 163 -14.77 -5.12 -1.58
N GLN A 164 -15.86 -4.74 -0.90
CA GLN A 164 -15.86 -3.61 0.02
C GLN A 164 -15.10 -3.92 1.32
N GLY A 165 -13.80 -3.66 1.31
CA GLY A 165 -12.91 -3.76 2.47
C GLY A 165 -12.81 -2.46 3.28
N PHE A 166 -11.58 -2.08 3.62
CA PHE A 166 -11.27 -0.79 4.24
C PHE A 166 -11.12 0.33 3.21
N MET A 167 -10.54 0.02 2.05
CA MET A 167 -10.24 0.97 0.98
C MET A 167 -10.35 0.30 -0.39
N TRP A 168 -10.66 1.10 -1.41
CA TRP A 168 -10.77 0.69 -2.80
C TRP A 168 -9.94 1.60 -3.71
N GLN A 169 -9.01 1.02 -4.47
CA GLN A 169 -8.32 1.70 -5.58
C GLN A 169 -9.14 1.52 -6.86
N TYR A 170 -9.75 2.61 -7.32
CA TYR A 170 -10.72 2.59 -8.43
C TYR A 170 -10.12 2.99 -9.78
N THR A 171 -8.90 3.53 -9.80
CA THR A 171 -8.17 3.95 -11.01
C THR A 171 -6.68 4.10 -10.72
N ASP A 172 -5.86 3.96 -11.76
CA ASP A 172 -4.43 4.30 -11.82
C ASP A 172 -4.17 5.66 -12.54
N SER A 173 -5.24 6.39 -12.88
CA SER A 173 -5.18 7.52 -13.80
C SER A 173 -6.06 8.69 -13.36
N LEU A 174 -6.15 8.95 -12.05
CA LEU A 174 -6.82 10.13 -11.52
C LEU A 174 -5.98 11.38 -11.86
N ASP A 175 -6.51 12.23 -12.74
CA ASP A 175 -5.88 13.51 -13.08
C ASP A 175 -6.13 14.55 -11.97
N ILE A 176 -5.04 15.05 -11.40
CA ILE A 176 -5.02 16.22 -10.53
C ILE A 176 -4.05 17.24 -11.13
N ASN A 177 -4.61 18.31 -11.71
CA ASN A 177 -3.85 19.42 -12.26
C ASN A 177 -2.81 18.98 -13.32
N GLY A 178 -3.17 18.02 -14.18
CA GLY A 178 -2.32 17.49 -15.24
C GLY A 178 -1.33 16.42 -14.81
N ASN A 179 -1.40 15.94 -13.56
CA ASN A 179 -0.58 14.84 -13.05
C ASN A 179 -1.49 13.64 -12.71
N LEU A 180 -1.05 12.44 -13.06
CA LEU A 180 -1.81 11.21 -12.83
C LEU A 180 -1.42 10.57 -11.49
N PHE A 181 -2.44 10.10 -10.78
CA PHE A 181 -2.32 9.40 -9.51
C PHE A 181 -3.22 8.17 -9.48
N ASP A 182 -2.86 7.22 -8.65
CA ASP A 182 -3.72 6.12 -8.30
C ASP A 182 -4.80 6.63 -7.32
N GLY A 183 -6.07 6.48 -7.71
CA GLY A 183 -7.22 7.07 -7.04
C GLY A 183 -7.90 6.09 -6.10
N ASN A 184 -8.18 6.53 -4.88
CA ASN A 184 -8.71 5.69 -3.82
C ASN A 184 -9.99 6.25 -3.16
N ILE A 185 -10.82 5.35 -2.67
CA ILE A 185 -11.94 5.63 -1.76
C ILE A 185 -11.73 4.83 -0.49
N LYS A 186 -11.70 5.52 0.65
CA LYS A 186 -11.72 4.88 1.98
C LYS A 186 -13.14 4.93 2.54
N TYR A 187 -13.64 3.82 3.04
CA TYR A 187 -14.98 3.73 3.63
C TYR A 187 -15.06 4.43 5.00
#